data_AF-A0A7S1APA7-F1
#
_entry.id   AF-A0A7S1APA7-F1
#
_cell.length_a   1.000
_cell.length_b   1.000
_cell.length_c   1.000
_cell.angle_alpha   90.00
_cell.angle_beta   90.00
_cell.angle_gamma   90.00
#
_symmetry.space_group_name_H-M   'P 1'
#
loop_
_entity.id
_entity.type
_entity.pdbx_description
1 polymer ?
#
loop_
_entity_poly.entity_id
_entity_poly.type
_entity_poly.pdbx_seq_one_letter_code
_entity_poly.pdbx_strand_id
1 'polypeptide(L)'
;MGRSVGSMARAPLVVPGEIARLYDKLSAEDREDVDLLEKELTLDQLSKTNPFTFVDSDCFSCLSAVVVIANLFTMFLEVLHPHNSVLNTLDQVYLCFYIFELTVRYLHKGQQMLFGGCSEAWWNWMDLFVVGVAIVDQWCLPLLCEVGLVRMDKNSQSLAFVRVLRLLRLLRLL
;
A
#
# COMPACT_ATOMS: atom_id res chain seq x y z
N MET A 1 12.14 -7.37 31.73
CA MET A 1 12.00 -8.76 31.22
C MET A 1 12.27 -8.73 29.71
N GLY A 2 13.54 -8.80 29.32
CA GLY A 2 13.95 -8.76 27.91
C GLY A 2 14.11 -10.18 27.37
N ARG A 3 13.35 -10.53 26.34
CA ARG A 3 13.52 -11.81 25.63
C ARG A 3 14.71 -11.68 24.68
N SER A 4 15.78 -12.42 25.00
CA SER A 4 16.92 -12.67 24.11
C SER A 4 16.40 -13.37 22.85
N VAL A 5 16.47 -12.68 21.71
CA VAL A 5 16.21 -13.25 20.39
C VAL A 5 17.41 -14.14 20.08
N GLY A 6 17.25 -15.44 20.27
CA GLY A 6 18.26 -16.44 19.99
C GLY A 6 18.70 -16.34 18.53
N SER A 7 19.99 -16.14 18.31
CA SER A 7 20.64 -16.25 17.02
C SER A 7 20.45 -17.68 16.50
N MET A 8 19.45 -17.88 15.63
CA MET A 8 19.30 -19.11 14.85
C MET A 8 20.47 -19.16 13.87
N ALA A 9 21.51 -19.91 14.23
CA ALA A 9 22.55 -20.33 13.30
C ALA A 9 21.87 -21.12 12.18
N ARG A 10 21.77 -20.52 10.98
CA ARG A 10 21.26 -21.19 9.79
C ARG A 10 22.17 -22.38 9.50
N ALA A 11 21.59 -23.57 9.40
CA ALA A 11 22.31 -24.74 8.92
C ALA A 11 22.86 -24.45 7.52
N PRO A 12 24.13 -24.75 7.23
CA PRO A 12 24.69 -24.56 5.89
C PRO A 12 23.90 -25.42 4.92
N LEU A 13 23.45 -24.82 3.82
CA LEU A 13 22.84 -25.53 2.70
C LEU A 13 23.83 -26.61 2.23
N VAL A 14 23.46 -27.88 2.39
CA VAL A 14 24.25 -29.00 1.88
C VAL A 14 24.07 -29.02 0.37
N VAL A 15 24.98 -28.35 -0.32
CA VAL A 15 25.03 -28.35 -1.79
C VAL A 15 25.42 -29.77 -2.24
N PRO A 16 24.61 -30.44 -3.06
CA PRO A 16 24.95 -31.74 -3.62
C PRO A 16 26.32 -31.68 -4.31
N GLY A 17 27.21 -32.63 -4.02
CA GLY A 17 28.61 -32.59 -4.48
C GLY A 17 28.80 -32.51 -5.99
N GLU A 18 27.79 -32.86 -6.79
CA GLU A 18 27.82 -32.68 -8.25
C GLU A 18 27.72 -31.22 -8.68
N ILE A 19 26.96 -30.39 -7.95
CA ILE A 19 26.78 -28.96 -8.26
C ILE A 19 28.07 -28.20 -7.97
N ALA A 20 28.77 -28.53 -6.88
CA ALA A 20 30.05 -27.92 -6.55
C ALA A 20 31.11 -28.14 -7.65
N ARG A 21 31.11 -29.33 -8.29
CA ARG A 21 32.04 -29.64 -9.39
C ARG A 21 31.69 -28.92 -10.69
N LEU A 22 30.41 -28.65 -10.94
CA LEU A 22 29.96 -27.87 -12.10
C LEU A 22 30.29 -26.39 -11.91
N TYR A 23 30.10 -25.86 -10.70
CA TYR A 23 30.45 -24.49 -10.36
C TYR A 23 31.95 -24.21 -10.53
N ASP A 24 32.81 -25.16 -10.15
CA ASP A 24 34.25 -25.03 -10.35
C ASP A 24 34.68 -25.02 -11.83
N LYS A 25 33.84 -25.52 -12.74
CA LYS A 25 34.10 -25.51 -14.19
C LYS A 25 33.58 -24.26 -14.91
N LEU A 26 32.80 -23.42 -14.24
CA LEU A 26 32.29 -22.18 -14.83
C LEU A 26 33.40 -21.12 -14.97
N SER A 27 33.31 -20.32 -16.03
CA SER A 27 34.13 -19.13 -16.24
C SER A 27 33.93 -18.15 -15.09
N ALA A 28 34.91 -17.28 -14.82
CA ALA A 28 34.79 -16.28 -13.76
C ALA A 28 33.57 -15.35 -13.95
N GLU A 29 33.22 -15.05 -15.20
CA GLU A 29 32.04 -14.25 -15.57
C GLU A 29 30.74 -14.97 -15.23
N ASP A 30 30.62 -16.25 -15.62
CA ASP A 30 29.43 -17.06 -15.31
C ASP A 30 29.23 -17.26 -13.79
N ARG A 31 30.31 -17.29 -13.01
CA ARG A 31 30.22 -17.39 -11.53
C ARG A 31 29.61 -16.15 -10.91
N GLU A 32 29.96 -14.96 -11.42
CA GLU A 32 29.42 -13.69 -10.92
C GLU A 32 27.90 -13.60 -11.18
N ASP A 33 27.44 -14.05 -12.34
CA ASP A 33 26.02 -14.15 -12.67
C ASP A 33 25.27 -15.13 -11.77
N VAL A 34 25.86 -16.29 -11.47
CA VAL A 34 25.24 -17.28 -10.56
C VAL A 34 25.17 -16.73 -9.12
N ASP A 35 26.20 -16.03 -8.65
CA ASP A 35 26.19 -15.40 -7.32
C ASP A 35 25.16 -14.27 -7.24
N LEU A 36 24.96 -13.52 -8.32
CA LEU A 36 23.90 -12.52 -8.45
C LEU A 36 22.52 -13.19 -8.40
N LEU A 37 22.30 -14.24 -9.17
CA LEU A 37 21.06 -15.01 -9.17
C LEU A 37 20.77 -15.64 -7.81
N GLU A 38 21.77 -16.20 -7.13
CA GLU A 38 21.58 -16.76 -5.79
C GLU A 38 21.19 -15.68 -4.79
N LYS A 39 21.80 -14.49 -4.85
CA LYS A 39 21.38 -13.34 -4.04
C LYS A 39 19.94 -12.92 -4.34
N GLU A 40 19.54 -12.85 -5.61
CA GLU A 40 18.17 -12.54 -6.00
C GLU A 40 17.18 -13.59 -5.48
N LEU A 41 17.49 -14.88 -5.63
CA LEU A 41 16.66 -15.99 -5.15
C LEU A 41 16.54 -16.01 -3.62
N THR A 42 17.62 -15.67 -2.91
CA THR A 42 17.63 -15.61 -1.44
C THR A 42 16.83 -14.42 -0.93
N LEU A 43 16.89 -13.28 -1.62
CA LEU A 43 16.04 -12.12 -1.34
C LEU A 43 14.55 -12.46 -1.57
N ASP A 44 14.24 -13.20 -2.63
CA ASP A 44 12.88 -13.62 -2.94
C ASP A 44 12.34 -14.63 -1.91
N GLN A 45 13.18 -15.56 -1.43
CA GLN A 45 12.85 -16.47 -0.33
C GLN A 45 12.64 -15.75 1.01
N LEU A 46 13.46 -14.74 1.31
CA LEU A 46 13.27 -13.89 2.50
C LEU A 46 11.95 -13.11 2.41
N SER A 47 11.62 -12.59 1.23
CA SER A 47 10.33 -11.95 0.96
C SER A 47 9.15 -12.92 1.14
N LYS A 48 9.31 -14.19 0.78
CA LYS A 48 8.27 -15.22 0.90
C LYS A 48 7.85 -15.55 2.35
N THR A 49 8.64 -15.13 3.34
CA THR A 49 8.30 -15.26 4.78
C THR A 49 7.66 -14.00 5.37
N ASN A 50 7.18 -13.08 4.54
CA ASN A 50 6.52 -11.88 5.03
C ASN A 50 5.19 -12.22 5.73
N PRO A 51 4.97 -11.77 6.98
CA PRO A 51 3.74 -12.00 7.74
C PRO A 51 2.51 -11.30 7.12
N PHE A 52 2.71 -10.55 6.03
CA PHE A 52 1.70 -9.78 5.33
C PHE A 52 1.12 -10.50 4.10
N THR A 53 1.38 -11.79 3.92
CA THR A 53 0.74 -12.61 2.86
C THR A 53 -0.79 -12.60 2.93
N PHE A 54 -1.39 -12.28 4.09
CA PHE A 54 -2.84 -12.11 4.21
C PHE A 54 -3.40 -10.96 3.35
N VAL A 55 -2.57 -9.98 2.99
CA VAL A 55 -2.96 -8.78 2.24
C VAL A 55 -3.30 -9.11 0.80
N ASP A 56 -2.64 -10.14 0.25
CA ASP A 56 -2.93 -10.66 -1.09
C ASP A 56 -4.15 -11.59 -1.11
N SER A 57 -4.78 -11.85 0.04
CA SER A 57 -5.97 -12.69 0.09
C SER A 57 -7.18 -11.99 -0.55
N ASP A 58 -7.95 -12.76 -1.31
CA ASP A 58 -9.26 -12.34 -1.85
C ASP A 58 -10.18 -11.80 -0.75
N CYS A 59 -10.03 -12.27 0.50
CA CYS A 59 -10.80 -11.78 1.63
C CYS A 59 -10.46 -10.31 1.96
N PHE A 60 -9.18 -9.94 1.94
CA PHE A 60 -8.75 -8.56 2.16
C PHE A 60 -9.22 -7.64 1.03
N SER A 61 -9.12 -8.13 -0.22
CA SER A 61 -9.66 -7.42 -1.38
C SER A 61 -11.18 -7.22 -1.26
N CYS A 62 -11.93 -8.26 -0.89
CA CYS A 62 -13.37 -8.19 -0.66
C CYS A 62 -13.74 -7.18 0.44
N LEU A 63 -13.00 -7.19 1.56
CA LEU A 63 -13.19 -6.22 2.64
C LEU A 63 -12.98 -4.79 2.15
N SER A 64 -11.91 -4.54 1.39
CA SER A 64 -11.64 -3.22 0.82
C SER A 64 -12.77 -2.76 -0.10
N ALA A 65 -13.29 -3.65 -0.97
CA ALA A 65 -14.42 -3.35 -1.84
C ALA A 65 -15.70 -2.99 -1.05
N VAL A 66 -16.00 -3.73 0.02
CA VAL A 66 -17.14 -3.43 0.91
C VAL A 66 -16.99 -2.04 1.54
N VAL A 67 -15.78 -1.68 1.98
CA VAL A 67 -15.51 -0.35 2.55
C VAL A 67 -15.70 0.76 1.50
N VAL A 68 -15.28 0.54 0.26
CA VAL A 68 -15.50 1.50 -0.84
C VAL A 68 -16.98 1.68 -1.13
N ILE A 69 -17.76 0.60 -1.18
CA ILE A 69 -19.22 0.67 -1.38
C ILE A 69 -19.91 1.38 -0.21
N ALA A 70 -19.51 1.08 1.03
CA ALA A 70 -20.04 1.74 2.22
C ALA A 70 -19.72 3.25 2.21
N ASN A 71 -18.52 3.64 1.81
CA ASN A 71 -18.13 5.05 1.64
C ASN A 71 -18.97 5.75 0.57
N LEU A 72 -19.24 5.09 -0.58
CA LEU A 72 -20.12 5.62 -1.61
C LEU A 72 -21.55 5.82 -1.11
N PHE A 73 -22.06 4.87 -0.32
CA PHE A 73 -23.38 5.01 0.29
C PHE A 73 -23.41 6.16 1.30
N THR A 74 -22.34 6.33 2.08
CA THR A 74 -22.21 7.43 3.05
C THR A 74 -22.20 8.79 2.35
N MET A 75 -21.48 8.90 1.23
CA MET A 75 -21.49 10.08 0.35
C MET A 75 -22.89 10.38 -0.20
N PHE A 76 -23.64 9.36 -0.62
CA PHE A 76 -25.03 9.54 -1.07
C PHE A 76 -25.94 10.02 0.07
N LEU A 77 -25.79 9.46 1.27
CA LEU A 77 -26.51 9.92 2.45
C LEU A 77 -26.16 11.34 2.85
N GLU A 78 -24.91 11.78 2.68
CA GLU A 78 -24.47 13.15 2.94
C GLU A 78 -25.18 14.15 2.02
N VAL A 79 -25.41 13.78 0.76
CA VAL A 79 -26.20 14.60 -0.18
C VAL A 79 -27.66 14.71 0.26
N LEU A 80 -28.24 13.65 0.83
CA LEU A 80 -29.61 13.65 1.34
C LEU A 80 -29.74 14.38 2.69
N HIS A 81 -28.71 14.31 3.54
CA HIS A 81 -28.71 14.81 4.92
C HIS A 81 -27.42 15.57 5.24
N PRO A 82 -27.24 16.80 4.70
CA PRO A 82 -25.97 17.53 4.74
C PRO A 82 -25.53 17.97 6.14
N HIS A 83 -26.41 17.92 7.14
CA HIS A 83 -26.13 18.45 8.48
C HIS A 83 -25.79 17.39 9.53
N ASN A 84 -25.59 16.12 9.13
CA ASN A 84 -25.33 15.03 10.07
C ASN A 84 -23.83 14.87 10.38
N SER A 85 -23.42 15.25 11.59
CA SER A 85 -22.02 15.14 12.04
C SER A 85 -21.48 13.71 12.06
N VAL A 86 -22.34 12.69 12.18
CA VAL A 86 -21.93 11.28 12.16
C VAL A 86 -21.33 10.91 10.80
N LEU A 87 -21.88 11.44 9.71
CA LEU A 87 -21.38 11.16 8.36
C LEU A 87 -19.97 11.70 8.17
N ASN A 88 -19.67 12.88 8.74
CA ASN A 88 -18.32 13.46 8.73
C ASN A 88 -17.33 12.60 9.53
N THR A 89 -17.75 12.00 10.65
CA THR A 89 -16.90 11.09 11.42
C THR A 89 -16.63 9.80 10.66
N LEU A 90 -17.66 9.20 10.04
CA LEU A 90 -17.50 8.01 9.21
C LEU A 90 -16.54 8.26 8.05
N ASP A 91 -16.59 9.45 7.46
CA ASP A 91 -15.69 9.85 6.40
C ASP A 91 -14.21 9.80 6.81
N GLN A 92 -13.90 10.31 8.01
CA GLN A 92 -12.55 10.22 8.58
C GLN A 92 -12.15 8.77 8.87
N VAL A 93 -13.08 7.93 9.33
CA VAL A 93 -12.82 6.49 9.57
C VAL A 93 -12.46 5.78 8.27
N TYR A 94 -13.20 6.06 7.18
CA TYR A 94 -12.87 5.49 5.87
C TYR A 94 -11.49 5.97 5.41
N LEU A 95 -11.17 7.27 5.50
CA LEU A 95 -9.85 7.78 5.16
C LEU A 95 -8.74 7.03 5.93
N CYS A 96 -8.89 6.89 7.25
CA CYS A 96 -7.94 6.15 8.09
C CYS A 96 -7.79 4.69 7.66
N PHE A 97 -8.90 4.00 7.35
CA PHE A 97 -8.86 2.63 6.84
C PHE A 97 -8.07 2.55 5.52
N TYR A 98 -8.26 3.50 4.61
CA TYR A 98 -7.54 3.51 3.34
C TYR A 98 -6.05 3.83 3.49
N ILE A 99 -5.68 4.73 4.41
CA ILE A 99 -4.28 4.99 4.73
C ILE A 99 -3.65 3.70 5.29
N PHE A 100 -4.36 3.02 6.19
CA PHE A 100 -3.92 1.74 6.75
C PHE A 100 -3.75 0.67 5.66
N GLU A 101 -4.76 0.48 4.81
CA GLU A 101 -4.72 -0.45 3.69
C GLU A 101 -3.53 -0.17 2.77
N LEU A 102 -3.37 1.09 2.35
CA LEU A 102 -2.27 1.51 1.48
C LEU A 102 -0.92 1.28 2.15
N THR A 103 -0.80 1.61 3.44
CA THR A 103 0.43 1.41 4.22
C THR A 103 0.79 -0.07 4.28
N VAL A 104 -0.19 -0.93 4.57
CA VAL A 104 0.02 -2.38 4.64
C VAL A 104 0.40 -2.94 3.27
N ARG A 105 -0.24 -2.52 2.17
CA ARG A 105 0.15 -2.89 0.80
C ARG A 105 1.55 -2.39 0.45
N TYR A 106 1.92 -1.18 0.86
CA TYR A 106 3.26 -0.62 0.66
C TYR A 106 4.32 -1.40 1.45
N LEU A 107 4.04 -1.76 2.70
CA LEU A 107 4.94 -2.60 3.51
C LEU A 107 5.08 -4.01 2.93
N HIS A 108 4.02 -4.55 2.34
CA HIS A 108 4.06 -5.87 1.70
C HIS A 108 4.89 -5.88 0.42
N LYS A 109 4.64 -4.92 -0.51
CA LYS A 109 5.30 -4.87 -1.83
C LYS A 109 6.62 -4.09 -1.84
N GLY A 110 6.89 -3.29 -0.83
CA GLY A 110 8.12 -2.49 -0.68
C GLY A 110 8.44 -1.66 -1.93
N GLN A 111 9.71 -1.67 -2.34
CA GLN A 111 10.19 -0.92 -3.52
C GLN A 111 9.66 -1.47 -4.85
N GLN A 112 9.27 -2.74 -4.92
CA GLN A 112 8.69 -3.34 -6.13
C GLN A 112 7.32 -2.72 -6.47
N MET A 113 6.65 -2.07 -5.52
CA MET A 113 5.39 -1.35 -5.78
C MET A 113 5.58 -0.15 -6.74
N LEU A 114 6.75 0.50 -6.69
CA LEU A 114 7.03 1.72 -7.46
C LEU A 114 7.79 1.43 -8.77
N PHE A 115 8.60 0.37 -8.77
CA PHE A 115 9.46 0.00 -9.90
C PHE A 115 9.05 -1.32 -10.59
N GLY A 116 7.89 -1.87 -10.26
CA GLY A 116 7.31 -3.04 -10.94
C GLY A 116 6.87 -2.72 -12.38
N GLY A 117 6.16 -3.67 -13.01
CA GLY A 117 5.68 -3.49 -14.39
C GLY A 117 4.89 -2.20 -14.56
N CYS A 118 5.17 -1.44 -15.64
CA CYS A 118 4.65 -0.08 -15.84
C CYS A 118 3.13 0.06 -15.64
N SER A 119 2.35 -0.96 -16.02
CA SER A 119 0.89 -0.95 -15.84
C SER A 119 0.49 -1.02 -14.36
N GLU A 120 1.06 -1.95 -13.60
CA GLU A 120 0.71 -2.13 -12.18
C GLU A 120 1.23 -0.98 -11.32
N ALA A 121 2.44 -0.50 -11.61
CA ALA A 121 3.01 0.67 -10.96
C ALA A 121 2.11 1.90 -11.14
N TRP A 122 1.59 2.13 -12.35
CA TRP A 122 0.69 3.25 -12.63
C TRP A 122 -0.56 3.26 -11.74
N TRP A 123 -1.22 2.10 -11.59
CA TRP A 123 -2.40 1.98 -10.72
C TRP A 123 -2.09 2.25 -9.25
N ASN A 124 -0.93 1.80 -8.78
CA ASN A 124 -0.47 2.04 -7.41
C ASN A 124 -0.14 3.53 -7.17
N TRP A 125 0.46 4.19 -8.15
CA TRP A 125 0.74 5.63 -8.11
C TRP A 125 -0.54 6.46 -8.07
N MET A 126 -1.54 6.09 -8.86
CA MET A 126 -2.85 6.75 -8.84
C MET A 126 -3.51 6.65 -7.45
N ASP A 127 -3.46 5.48 -6.82
CA ASP A 127 -4.03 5.27 -5.48
C ASP A 127 -3.32 6.10 -4.42
N LEU A 128 -1.97 6.12 -4.46
CA LEU A 128 -1.15 6.97 -3.61
C LEU A 128 -1.50 8.45 -3.78
N PHE A 129 -1.66 8.91 -5.02
CA PHE A 129 -2.03 10.28 -5.32
C PHE A 129 -3.42 10.63 -4.76
N VAL A 130 -4.41 9.78 -4.97
CA VAL A 130 -5.78 9.99 -4.46
C VAL A 130 -5.80 10.05 -2.93
N VAL A 131 -5.09 9.14 -2.25
CA VAL A 131 -4.96 9.16 -0.78
C VAL A 131 -4.24 10.43 -0.33
N GLY A 132 -3.15 10.81 -1.00
CA GLY A 132 -2.38 12.02 -0.68
C GLY A 132 -3.20 13.30 -0.81
N VAL A 133 -3.94 13.48 -1.91
CA VAL A 133 -4.84 14.64 -2.10
C VAL A 133 -5.92 14.65 -1.02
N ALA A 134 -6.49 13.50 -0.66
CA ALA A 134 -7.49 13.43 0.40
C ALA A 134 -6.92 13.84 1.77
N ILE A 135 -5.70 13.44 2.12
CA ILE A 135 -5.04 13.85 3.37
C ILE A 135 -4.81 15.37 3.37
N VAL A 136 -4.31 15.92 2.27
CA VAL A 136 -4.06 17.36 2.16
C VAL A 136 -5.36 18.15 2.28
N ASP A 137 -6.41 17.73 1.59
CA ASP A 137 -7.70 18.42 1.62
C ASP A 137 -8.37 18.32 3.00
N GLN A 138 -8.36 17.14 3.62
CA GLN A 138 -9.07 16.92 4.88
C GLN A 138 -8.31 17.38 6.11
N TRP A 139 -6.99 17.32 6.11
CA TRP A 139 -6.19 17.60 7.32
C TRP A 139 -5.37 18.88 7.15
N CYS A 140 -4.69 19.06 6.01
CA CYS A 140 -3.86 20.25 5.83
C CYS A 140 -4.71 21.52 5.64
N LEU A 141 -5.75 21.52 4.81
CA LEU A 141 -6.58 22.71 4.61
C LEU A 141 -7.22 23.27 5.89
N PRO A 142 -7.88 22.48 6.76
CA PRO A 142 -8.42 23.03 7.99
C PRO A 142 -7.34 23.58 8.92
N LEU A 143 -6.17 22.94 9.00
CA LEU A 143 -5.03 23.46 9.75
C LEU A 143 -4.52 24.79 9.18
N LEU A 144 -4.43 24.93 7.86
CA LEU A 144 -4.02 26.18 7.20
C LEU A 144 -5.05 27.30 7.43
N CYS A 145 -6.34 26.96 7.48
CA CYS A 145 -7.42 27.90 7.79
C CYS A 145 -7.37 28.36 9.25
N GLU A 146 -7.09 27.44 10.17
CA GLU A 146 -6.97 27.75 11.60
C GLU A 146 -5.79 28.70 11.88
N VAL A 147 -4.68 28.53 11.17
CA VAL A 147 -3.52 29.45 11.23
C VAL A 147 -3.80 30.79 10.52
N GLY A 148 -4.92 30.91 9.78
CA GLY A 148 -5.30 32.12 9.06
C GLY A 148 -4.48 32.39 7.80
N LEU A 149 -3.72 31.41 7.30
CA LEU A 149 -2.93 31.51 6.07
C LEU A 149 -3.83 31.52 4.81
N VAL A 150 -4.98 30.86 4.89
CA VAL A 150 -5.92 30.72 3.77
C VAL A 150 -7.33 31.08 4.25
N ARG A 151 -8.04 31.93 3.48
CA ARG A 151 -9.47 32.19 3.69
C ARG A 151 -10.27 31.26 2.79
N MET A 152 -10.93 30.27 3.38
CA MET A 152 -11.88 29.41 2.67
C MET A 152 -13.26 30.07 2.70
N ASP A 153 -13.79 30.40 1.52
CA ASP A 153 -15.20 30.75 1.39
C ASP A 153 -16.05 29.52 1.73
N LYS A 154 -17.10 29.71 2.53
CA LYS A 154 -17.97 28.64 3.08
C LYS A 154 -18.68 27.77 2.03
N ASN A 155 -18.53 28.08 0.74
CA ASN A 155 -19.12 27.37 -0.39
C ASN A 155 -18.16 26.39 -1.09
N SER A 156 -17.16 25.89 -0.35
CA SER A 156 -15.98 25.19 -0.85
C SER A 156 -16.27 24.03 -1.81
N GLN A 157 -16.08 24.30 -3.12
CA GLN A 157 -16.05 23.31 -4.20
C GLN A 157 -14.99 22.21 -4.00
N SER A 158 -14.01 22.39 -3.10
CA SER A 158 -12.96 21.41 -2.83
C SER A 158 -13.50 20.07 -2.32
N LEU A 159 -14.54 20.09 -1.48
CA LEU A 159 -15.18 18.88 -0.97
C LEU A 159 -15.80 18.03 -2.09
N ALA A 160 -16.29 18.67 -3.16
CA ALA A 160 -16.82 17.97 -4.33
C ALA A 160 -15.72 17.26 -5.13
N PHE A 161 -14.50 17.81 -5.17
CA PHE A 161 -13.36 17.17 -5.85
C PHE A 161 -12.90 15.91 -5.11
N VAL A 162 -12.73 15.96 -3.79
CA VAL A 162 -12.35 14.78 -2.99
C VAL A 162 -13.37 13.66 -3.15
N ARG A 163 -14.64 14.04 -3.19
CA ARG A 163 -15.77 13.16 -3.49
C ARG A 163 -15.61 12.43 -4.82
N VAL A 164 -15.23 13.12 -5.90
CA VAL A 164 -14.97 12.48 -7.20
C VAL A 164 -13.72 11.60 -7.15
N LEU A 165 -12.65 12.03 -6.47
CA LEU A 165 -11.42 11.25 -6.33
C LEU A 165 -11.66 9.91 -5.63
N ARG A 166 -12.63 9.82 -4.72
CA ARG A 166 -13.03 8.54 -4.10
C ARG A 166 -13.68 7.59 -5.10
N LEU A 167 -14.42 8.10 -6.09
CA LEU A 167 -15.02 7.28 -7.15
C LEU A 167 -13.94 6.66 -8.04
N LEU A 168 -12.79 7.32 -8.23
CA LEU A 168 -11.67 6.75 -8.98
C LEU A 168 -11.13 5.45 -8.34
N ARG A 169 -11.39 5.20 -7.06
CA ARG A 169 -11.00 3.93 -6.43
C ARG A 169 -11.86 2.75 -6.87
N LEU A 170 -13.12 2.99 -7.25
CA LEU A 170 -13.97 1.95 -7.85
C LEU A 170 -13.44 1.51 -9.22
N LEU A 171 -12.77 2.40 -9.95
CA LEU A 171 -12.16 2.09 -11.23
C LEU A 171 -11.10 0.99 -11.12
N ARG A 172 -10.44 0.86 -9.97
CA ARG A 172 -9.46 -0.21 -9.70
C ARG A 172 -10.10 -1.60 -9.59
N LEU A 173 -11.38 -1.67 -9.21
CA LEU A 173 -12.10 -2.94 -9.03
C LEU A 173 -12.67 -3.49 -10.35
N LEU A 174 -12.65 -2.69 -11.42
CA LEU A 174 -13.08 -3.02 -12.79
C LEU A 174 -11.89 -3.50 -13.62
#